data_AF-A0A1M6T015-F1
#
_entry.id   AF-A0A1M6T015-F1
#
_cell.length_a   1.000
_cell.length_b   1.000
_cell.length_c   1.000
_cell.angle_alpha   90.00
_cell.angle_beta   90.00
_cell.angle_gamma   90.00
#
_symmetry.space_group_name_H-M   'P 1'
#
loop_
_entity.id
_entity.type
_entity.pdbx_description
1 polymer ?
#
loop_
_entity_poly.entity_id
_entity_poly.type
_entity_poly.pdbx_seq_one_letter_code
_entity_poly.pdbx_strand_id
1 'polypeptide(L)' 'MYIGVKQKINTRDECIYYFYLCRSYRKDGKVESESIYMCSLSEYNLKVPVDKLKEKFTAEDLDLLEQKVLQLKAGAR' A
#
# COMPACT_ATOMS: atom_id res chain seq x y z
N MET A 1 -0.30 -4.51 -11.48
CA MET A 1 0.25 -3.95 -10.23
C MET A 1 -0.69 -4.34 -9.09
N TYR A 2 -0.22 -4.38 -7.85
CA TYR A 2 -1.04 -4.69 -6.68
C TYR A 2 -0.50 -3.97 -5.44
N ILE A 3 -1.31 -3.79 -4.40
CA ILE A 3 -0.83 -3.34 -3.09
C ILE A 3 -0.38 -4.54 -2.27
N GLY A 4 0.89 -4.55 -1.86
CA GLY A 4 1.38 -5.42 -0.81
C GLY A 4 1.19 -4.78 0.56
N VAL A 5 0.70 -5.53 1.53
CA VAL A 5 0.58 -5.09 2.93
C VAL A 5 1.50 -5.95 3.80
N LYS A 6 2.38 -5.32 4.58
CA LYS A 6 3.15 -5.98 5.63
C LYS A 6 2.69 -5.50 6.99
N GLN A 7 2.40 -6.45 7.87
CA GLN A 7 2.04 -6.17 9.26
C GLN A 7 3.28 -6.28 10.14
N LYS A 8 3.45 -5.36 11.08
CA LYS A 8 4.50 -5.41 12.11
C LYS A 8 3.98 -4.86 13.43
N ILE A 9 4.35 -5.49 14.52
CA ILE A 9 4.12 -4.96 15.87
C ILE A 9 5.30 -4.06 16.23
N ASN A 10 5.03 -2.83 16.66
CA ASN A 10 6.07 -1.91 17.11
C ASN A 10 6.46 -2.16 18.58
N THR A 11 7.41 -1.40 19.12
CA THR A 11 7.89 -1.55 20.51
C THR A 11 6.86 -1.13 21.57
N ARG A 12 5.69 -0.63 21.15
CA ARG A 12 4.57 -0.20 22.00
C ARG A 12 3.37 -1.16 21.89
N ASP A 13 3.58 -2.37 21.37
CA ASP A 13 2.54 -3.35 21.05
C ASP A 13 1.45 -2.85 20.09
N GLU A 14 1.73 -1.79 19.34
CA GLU A 14 0.81 -1.31 18.32
C GLU A 14 1.04 -2.05 17.01
N CYS A 15 -0.06 -2.51 16.42
CA CYS A 15 -0.04 -3.11 15.11
C CYS A 15 0.04 -2.02 14.02
N ILE A 16 1.11 -2.06 13.22
CA ILE A 16 1.39 -1.13 12.12
C ILE A 16 1.34 -1.89 10.79
N TYR A 17 0.60 -1.35 9.84
CA TYR A 17 0.46 -1.86 8.48
C TYR A 17 1.24 -0.97 7.52
N TYR A 18 2.17 -1.58 6.78
CA TYR A 18 2.99 -0.93 5.78
C TYR A 18 2.48 -1.30 4.39
N PHE A 19 2.14 -0.29 3.60
CA PHE A 19 1.60 -0.43 2.26
C PHE A 19 2.69 -0.20 1.23
N TYR A 20 2.75 -1.10 0.25
CA TYR A 20 3.73 -1.08 -0.84
C TYR A 20 3.00 -1.21 -2.18
N LEU A 21 3.37 -0.40 -3.16
CA LEU A 21 2.98 -0.61 -4.54
C LEU A 21 3.91 -1.64 -5.17
N CYS A 22 3.38 -2.81 -5.49
CA CYS A 22 4.13 -3.91 -6.07
C CYS A 22 3.85 -4.02 -7.57
N ARG A 23 4.92 -4.12 -8.36
CA ARG A 23 4.86 -4.30 -9.81
C ARG A 23 5.72 -5.48 -10.22
N SER A 24 5.10 -6.46 -10.87
CA SER A 24 5.83 -7.51 -11.58
C SER A 24 5.91 -7.15 -13.06
N TYR A 25 7.08 -7.31 -13.65
CA TYR A 25 7.30 -7.07 -15.07
C TYR A 25 8.32 -8.08 -15.61
N ARG A 26 8.35 -8.24 -16.94
CA ARG A 26 9.34 -9.10 -17.60
C ARG A 26 10.49 -8.25 -18.11
N LYS A 27 11.71 -8.63 -17.76
CA LYS A 27 12.95 -8.05 -18.26
C LYS A 27 13.87 -9.19 -18.66
N ASP A 28 14.34 -9.18 -19.91
CA ASP A 28 15.22 -10.21 -20.46
C ASP A 28 14.72 -11.65 -20.25
N GLY A 29 13.41 -11.87 -20.41
CA GLY A 29 12.77 -13.18 -20.24
C GLY A 29 12.58 -13.63 -18.77
N LYS A 30 13.06 -12.86 -17.79
CA LYS A 30 12.87 -13.12 -16.36
C LYS A 30 11.75 -12.27 -15.81
N VAL A 31 10.98 -12.82 -14.88
CA VAL A 31 9.99 -12.04 -14.11
C VAL A 31 10.72 -11.34 -12.98
N GLU A 32 10.79 -10.02 -13.04
CA GLU A 32 11.27 -9.18 -11.95
C GLU A 32 10.09 -8.61 -11.18
N SER A 33 10.31 -8.26 -9.92
CA SER A 33 9.31 -7.63 -9.06
C SER A 33 9.92 -6.45 -8.31
N GLU A 34 9.26 -5.31 -8.41
CA GLU A 34 9.58 -4.08 -7.71
C GLU A 34 8.53 -3.81 -6.63
N SER A 35 8.94 -3.23 -5.50
CA SER A 35 8.05 -2.83 -4.41
C SER A 35 8.43 -1.44 -3.92
N ILE A 36 7.51 -0.48 -4.08
CA ILE A 36 7.69 0.92 -3.71
C ILE A 36 6.88 1.18 -2.43
N TYR A 37 7.52 1.67 -1.37
CA TYR A 37 6.82 2.03 -0.14
C TYR A 37 5.88 3.23 -0.38
N MET A 38 4.64 3.12 0.10
CA MET A 38 3.63 4.19 -0.03
C MET A 38 3.43 4.91 1.30
N CYS A 39 2.93 4.19 2.31
CA CYS A 39 2.61 4.74 3.62
C CYS A 39 2.52 3.63 4.68
N SER A 40 2.43 4.04 5.95
CA SER A 40 2.10 3.16 7.05
C SER A 40 0.95 3.72 7.86
N LEU A 41 0.10 2.84 8.38
CA LEU A 41 -1.01 3.17 9.25
C LEU A 41 -0.99 2.26 10.47
N SER A 42 -1.28 2.82 11.65
CA SER A 42 -1.60 2.01 12.82
C SER A 42 -2.99 1.43 12.70
N GLU A 43 -3.24 0.32 13.39
CA GLU A 43 -4.56 -0.31 13.50
C GLU A 43 -5.66 0.67 13.93
N TYR A 44 -5.35 1.58 14.86
CA TYR A 44 -6.27 2.63 15.31
C TYR A 44 -6.72 3.59 14.20
N ASN A 45 -5.86 3.84 13.21
CA ASN A 45 -6.16 4.73 12.09
C ASN A 45 -6.85 4.00 10.93
N LEU A 46 -6.95 2.67 11.00
CA LEU A 46 -7.52 1.82 9.99
C LEU A 46 -9.03 1.68 10.21
N LYS A 47 -9.80 2.48 9.45
CA LYS A 47 -11.28 2.43 9.46
C LYS A 47 -11.87 1.19 8.76
N VAL A 48 -11.03 0.29 8.27
CA VAL A 48 -11.43 -0.88 7.47
C VAL A 48 -10.70 -2.11 8.02
N PRO A 49 -11.38 -3.27 8.16
CA PRO A 49 -10.74 -4.51 8.57
C PRO A 49 -9.61 -4.90 7.60
N VAL A 50 -8.49 -5.36 8.15
CA VAL A 50 -7.27 -5.70 7.39
C VAL A 50 -7.50 -6.83 6.40
N ASP A 51 -8.38 -7.78 6.73
CA ASP A 51 -8.72 -8.87 5.84
C ASP A 51 -9.37 -8.37 4.54
N LYS A 52 -10.05 -7.23 4.58
CA LYS A 52 -10.58 -6.53 3.38
C LYS A 52 -9.51 -5.74 2.63
N LEU A 53 -8.38 -5.40 3.26
CA LEU A 53 -7.24 -4.76 2.58
C LEU A 53 -6.38 -5.77 1.80
N LYS A 54 -6.47 -7.06 2.17
CA LYS A 54 -5.80 -8.16 1.45
C LYS A 54 -6.56 -8.56 0.19
N GLU A 55 -7.82 -8.14 0.05
CA GLU A 55 -8.53 -8.26 -1.21
C GLU A 55 -7.79 -7.39 -2.24
N LYS A 56 -7.39 -8.01 -3.35
CA LYS A 56 -6.61 -7.37 -4.41
C LYS A 56 -7.32 -6.09 -4.84
N PHE A 57 -6.78 -4.93 -4.45
CA PHE A 57 -7.18 -3.65 -5.04
C PHE A 57 -7.10 -3.78 -6.55
N THR A 58 -8.20 -3.48 -7.23
CA THR A 58 -8.24 -3.48 -8.69
C THR A 58 -7.35 -2.36 -9.21
N ALA A 59 -6.99 -2.40 -10.50
CA ALA A 59 -6.22 -1.31 -11.10
C ALA A 59 -6.92 0.05 -10.97
N GLU A 60 -8.26 0.06 -10.97
CA GLU A 60 -9.09 1.26 -10.80
C GLU A 60 -9.01 1.81 -9.37
N ASP A 61 -8.98 0.93 -8.35
CA ASP A 61 -8.80 1.34 -6.96
C ASP A 61 -7.41 1.94 -6.71
N LEU A 62 -6.40 1.44 -7.43
CA LEU A 62 -5.02 1.95 -7.37
C LEU A 62 -4.90 3.36 -7.93
N ASP A 63 -5.53 3.64 -9.08
CA ASP A 63 -5.55 4.98 -9.70
C ASP A 63 -6.26 6.00 -8.78
N LEU A 64 -7.38 5.60 -8.18
CA LEU A 64 -8.10 6.42 -7.20
C LEU A 64 -7.26 6.73 -5.95
N LEU A 65 -6.47 5.75 -5.49
CA LEU A 65 -5.57 5.94 -4.35
C LEU A 65 -4.39 6.85 -4.70
N GLU A 66 -3.78 6.67 -5.86
CA GLU A 66 -2.68 7.52 -6.35
C GLU A 66 -3.13 8.98 -6.50
N GLN A 67 -4.30 9.22 -7.11
CA GLN A 67 -4.86 10.57 -7.23
C GLN A 67 -5.10 11.22 -5.85
N LYS A 68 -5.65 10.48 -4.89
CA LYS A 68 -5.86 10.99 -3.53
C LYS A 68 -4.55 11.32 -2.81
N VAL A 69 -3.53 10.47 -2.95
CA VAL A 69 -2.21 10.72 -2.35
C VAL A 69 -1.54 11.96 -2.97
N LEU A 70 -1.67 12.14 -4.28
CA LEU A 70 -1.18 13.33 -4.98
C LEU A 70 -1.90 14.61 -4.53
N GLN A 71 -3.23 14.55 -4.37
CA GLN A 71 -4.03 15.69 -3.86
C GLN A 71 -3.67 16.06 -2.41
N LEU A 72 -3.46 15.07 -1.54
CA LEU A 72 -3.04 15.30 -0.15
C LEU A 72 -1.62 15.91 -0.06
N LYS A 73 -0.71 15.53 -0.96
CA LYS A 73 0.61 16.19 -1.08
C LYS A 73 0.52 17.60 -1.64
N ALA A 74 -0.41 17.86 -2.56
CA ALA A 74 -0.58 19.17 -3.17
C ALA A 74 -1.28 20.19 -2.23
N GLY A 75 -2.16 19.72 -1.34
CA GLY A 75 -2.90 20.56 -0.39
C GLY A 75 -2.20 20.82 0.95
N ALA A 76 -1.02 20.26 1.20
CA ALA A 76 -0.24 20.47 2.42
C ALA A 76 0.60 21.77 2.38
N ARG A 77 -0.02 22.89 1.98
CA ARG A 77 0.61 24.22 1.92
C ARG A 77 -0.09 25.22 2.82
#